data_AF-A0A2W4T3S8-F1
#
_entry.id   AF-A0A2W4T3S8-F1
#
_cell.length_a   1.000
_cell.length_b   1.000
_cell.length_c   1.000
_cell.angle_alpha   90.00
_cell.angle_beta   90.00
_cell.angle_gamma   90.00
#
_symmetry.space_group_name_H-M   'P 1'
#
loop_
_entity.id
_entity.type
_entity.pdbx_description
1 polymer ?
#
loop_
_entity_poly.entity_id
_entity_poly.type
_entity_poly.pdbx_seq_one_letter_code
_entity_poly.pdbx_strand_id
1 'polypeptide(L)' 'MNPEELEDDLLPEYEFDFSKAVRGKYYRQYIESTNVVVLDPDVAAAFQNSEAVNKALRAMLRFAEQTSSLTSH' A
#
# COMPACT_ATOMS: atom_id res chain seq x y z
N MET A 1 -24.74 18.07 -23.33
CA MET A 1 -23.48 17.94 -24.10
C MET A 1 -23.75 16.89 -25.14
N ASN A 2 -23.68 17.26 -26.41
CA ASN A 2 -23.90 16.32 -27.52
C ASN A 2 -22.67 15.39 -27.59
N PRO A 3 -22.82 14.06 -27.61
CA PRO A 3 -21.68 13.14 -27.73
C PRO A 3 -20.83 13.41 -28.99
N GLU A 4 -21.43 13.91 -30.07
CA GLU A 4 -20.73 14.23 -31.32
C GLU A 4 -19.78 15.44 -31.20
N GLU A 5 -20.02 16.37 -30.26
CA GLU A 5 -19.11 17.51 -30.04
C GLU A 5 -17.82 17.10 -29.32
N LEU A 6 -17.83 15.98 -28.58
CA LEU A 6 -16.65 15.48 -27.86
C LEU A 6 -15.65 14.79 -28.79
N GLU A 7 -16.10 14.25 -29.93
CA GLU A 7 -15.21 13.62 -30.91
C GLU A 7 -14.38 14.66 -31.69
N ASP A 8 -14.92 15.85 -31.95
CA ASP A 8 -14.25 16.92 -32.70
C ASP A 8 -13.13 17.61 -31.88
N ASP A 9 -13.25 17.61 -30.56
CA ASP A 9 -12.27 18.21 -29.64
C ASP A 9 -11.12 17.25 -29.24
N LEU A 10 -11.24 15.95 -29.54
CA LEU A 10 -10.20 14.96 -29.23
C LEU A 10 -9.11 14.95 -30.31
N LEU A 11 -7.85 15.01 -29.87
CA LEU A 11 -6.73 14.89 -30.80
C LEU A 11 -6.70 13.48 -31.41
N PRO A 12 -6.33 13.31 -32.71
CA PRO A 12 -6.33 12.02 -33.39
C PRO A 12 -5.52 10.92 -32.68
N GLU A 13 -4.52 11.28 -31.87
CA GLU A 13 -3.72 10.33 -31.09
C GLU A 13 -4.47 9.70 -29.90
N TYR A 14 -5.67 10.19 -29.57
CA TYR A 14 -6.51 9.69 -28.46
C TYR A 14 -7.52 8.61 -28.92
N GLU A 15 -7.18 7.82 -29.94
CA GLU A 15 -7.88 6.57 -30.25
C GLU A 15 -7.46 5.46 -29.26
N PHE A 16 -8.23 5.26 -28.21
CA PHE A 16 -7.93 4.26 -27.19
C PHE A 16 -8.47 2.86 -27.55
N ASP A 17 -7.59 1.95 -27.96
CA ASP A 17 -7.92 0.52 -28.08
C ASP A 17 -7.82 -0.19 -26.71
N PHE A 18 -8.96 -0.33 -26.04
CA PHE A 18 -9.06 -1.05 -24.77
C PHE A 18 -9.25 -2.57 -24.92
N SER A 19 -9.22 -3.14 -26.12
CA SER A 19 -9.38 -4.59 -26.33
C SER A 19 -8.29 -5.42 -25.61
N LYS A 20 -7.14 -4.81 -25.35
CA LYS A 20 -6.01 -5.40 -24.59
C LYS A 20 -5.87 -4.83 -23.17
N ALA A 21 -6.83 -4.04 -22.71
CA ALA A 21 -6.77 -3.44 -21.39
C ALA A 21 -6.90 -4.52 -20.30
N VAL A 22 -5.99 -4.49 -19.32
CA VAL A 22 -5.98 -5.45 -18.21
C VAL A 22 -6.28 -4.70 -16.92
N ARG A 23 -7.41 -5.05 -16.28
CA ARG A 23 -7.77 -4.48 -14.97
C ARG A 23 -6.70 -4.83 -13.95
N GLY A 24 -6.17 -3.82 -13.27
CA GLY A 24 -5.15 -4.03 -12.23
C GLY A 24 -3.79 -4.49 -12.76
N LYS A 25 -3.42 -4.15 -14.02
CA LYS A 25 -2.14 -4.51 -14.65
C LYS A 25 -0.91 -4.32 -13.74
N TYR A 26 -0.92 -3.27 -12.90
CA TYR A 26 0.15 -2.92 -11.98
C TYR A 26 -0.23 -3.08 -10.50
N TYR A 27 -1.40 -3.63 -10.18
CA TYR A 27 -1.92 -3.70 -8.81
C TYR A 27 -1.02 -4.54 -7.89
N ARG A 28 -0.55 -5.69 -8.37
CA ARG A 28 0.33 -6.57 -7.59
C ARG A 28 1.69 -5.92 -7.33
N GLN A 29 2.28 -5.33 -8.36
CA GLN A 29 3.56 -4.61 -8.24
C GLN A 29 3.45 -3.39 -7.32
N TYR A 30 2.31 -2.68 -7.37
CA TYR A 30 2.01 -1.60 -6.43
C TYR A 30 1.99 -2.11 -4.99
N ILE A 31 1.30 -3.22 -4.70
CA ILE A 31 1.28 -3.80 -3.36
C ILE A 31 2.67 -4.29 -2.93
N GLU A 32 3.40 -4.96 -3.81
CA GLU A 32 4.74 -5.50 -3.53
C GLU A 32 5.80 -4.41 -3.30
N SER A 33 5.68 -3.27 -3.99
CA SER A 33 6.59 -2.12 -3.84
C SER A 33 6.19 -1.16 -2.72
N THR A 34 4.98 -1.29 -2.18
CA THR A 34 4.51 -0.39 -1.14
C THR A 34 4.83 -0.97 0.23
N ASN A 35 5.72 -0.32 0.98
CA ASN A 35 6.04 -0.63 2.38
C ASN A 35 4.88 -0.29 3.37
N VAL A 36 3.63 -0.33 2.91
CA VAL A 36 2.44 -0.02 3.72
C VAL A 36 1.95 -1.29 4.36
N VAL A 37 2.01 -1.32 5.69
CA VAL A 37 1.44 -2.39 6.52
C VAL A 37 0.10 -1.90 7.06
N VAL A 38 -0.96 -2.65 6.76
CA VAL A 38 -2.29 -2.41 7.31
C VAL A 38 -2.38 -3.10 8.68
N LEU A 39 -2.77 -2.36 9.70
CA LEU A 39 -2.99 -2.91 11.04
C LEU A 39 -4.41 -3.46 11.17
N ASP A 40 -4.57 -4.49 11.98
CA ASP A 40 -5.89 -4.93 12.38
C ASP A 40 -6.65 -3.82 13.14
N PRO A 41 -7.99 -3.76 13.06
CA PRO A 41 -8.76 -2.63 13.59
C PRO A 41 -8.59 -2.38 15.09
N ASP A 42 -8.43 -3.43 15.88
CA ASP A 42 -8.19 -3.37 17.32
C ASP A 42 -6.81 -2.81 17.66
N VAL A 43 -5.78 -3.22 16.91
CA VAL A 43 -4.42 -2.67 17.04
C VAL A 43 -4.41 -1.20 16.61
N ALA A 44 -5.06 -0.85 15.51
CA ALA A 44 -5.17 0.53 15.06
C ALA A 44 -5.90 1.41 16.09
N ALA A 45 -6.91 0.89 16.78
CA ALA A 45 -7.61 1.63 17.85
C ALA A 45 -6.74 1.87 19.10
N ALA A 46 -5.75 1.00 19.35
CA ALA A 46 -4.85 1.12 20.50
C ALA A 46 -3.75 2.19 20.31
N PHE A 47 -3.45 2.59 19.07
CA PHE A 47 -2.36 3.52 18.77
C PHE A 47 -2.83 4.75 18.00
N GLN A 48 -2.37 5.93 18.42
CA GLN A 48 -2.77 7.19 17.80
C GLN A 48 -2.16 7.42 16.41
N ASN A 49 -0.96 6.91 16.15
CA ASN A 49 -0.25 7.08 14.88
C ASN A 49 0.83 6.01 14.66
N SER A 50 1.44 6.03 13.47
CA SER A 50 2.50 5.10 13.07
C SER A 50 3.78 5.22 13.91
N GLU A 51 4.10 6.40 14.44
CA GLU A 51 5.27 6.58 15.30
C GLU A 51 5.10 5.79 16.61
N ALA A 52 3.93 5.85 17.23
CA ALA A 52 3.61 5.12 18.45
C ALA A 52 3.71 3.60 18.25
N VAL A 53 3.18 3.09 17.13
CA VAL A 53 3.26 1.68 16.73
C VAL A 53 4.72 1.26 16.56
N ASN A 54 5.49 2.01 15.77
CA ASN A 54 6.89 1.68 15.49
C ASN A 54 7.75 1.70 16.75
N LYS A 55 7.49 2.64 17.68
CA LYS A 55 8.20 2.70 18.96
C LYS A 55 7.93 1.45 19.81
N ALA A 56 6.68 1.02 19.89
CA ALA A 56 6.29 -0.19 20.63
C ALA A 56 6.95 -1.45 20.03
N LEU A 57 6.86 -1.62 18.71
CA LEU A 57 7.48 -2.77 18.02
C LEU A 57 8.99 -2.81 18.20
N ARG A 58 9.69 -1.67 18.10
CA ARG A 58 11.13 -1.60 18.38
C ARG A 58 11.48 -1.94 19.82
N ALA A 59 10.65 -1.55 20.79
CA ALA A 59 10.87 -1.93 22.18
C ALA A 59 10.70 -3.44 22.40
N MET A 60 9.70 -4.05 21.76
CA MET A 60 9.50 -5.49 21.78
C MET A 60 10.66 -6.26 21.15
N LEU A 61 11.19 -5.79 20.01
CA LEU A 61 12.36 -6.40 19.36
C LEU A 61 13.58 -6.39 20.28
N ARG A 62 13.88 -5.26 20.93
CA ARG A 62 15.01 -5.18 21.89
C ARG A 62 14.83 -6.14 23.06
N PHE A 63 13.61 -6.28 23.58
CA PHE A 63 13.31 -7.22 24.65
C PHE A 63 13.50 -8.68 24.19
N ALA A 64 13.04 -9.01 22.98
CA ALA A 64 13.23 -10.33 22.39
C ALA A 64 14.71 -10.67 22.19
N GLU A 65 15.52 -9.72 21.70
CA GLU A 65 16.98 -9.87 21.57
C GLU A 65 17.64 -10.15 22.93
N GLN A 66 17.31 -9.34 23.95
CA GLN A 66 17.85 -9.52 25.30
C GLN A 66 17.51 -10.90 25.88
N THR A 67 16.26 -11.34 25.77
CA THR A 67 15.84 -12.66 26.27
C THR A 67 16.49 -13.80 25.51
N SER A 68 16.61 -13.71 24.18
CA SER A 68 17.29 -14.73 23.37
C SER A 68 18.76 -14.94 23.77
N SER A 69 19.46 -13.86 24.11
CA SER A 69 20.84 -13.93 24.59
C SER A 69 20.98 -14.54 26.00
N LEU A 70 19.96 -14.37 26.85
CA LEU A 70 19.93 -14.98 28.18
C LEU A 70 19.63 -16.48 28.15
N THR A 71 18.82 -16.93 27.18
CA THR A 71 18.43 -18.35 27.06
C THR A 71 19.42 -19.19 26.24
N SER A 72 20.40 -18.56 25.59
CA SER A 72 21.40 -19.25 24.76
C SER A 72 22.66 -19.66 25.55
N HIS A 73 22.61 -19.66 26.89
CA HIS A 73 23.69 -20.04 27.80
C HIS A 73 23.34 -21.23 28.68
#